data_AF-A0A6J8EBZ3-F1
#
_entry.id   AF-A0A6J8EBZ3-F1
#
_cell.length_a   1.000
_cell.length_b   1.000
_cell.length_c   1.000
_cell.angle_alpha   90.00
_cell.angle_beta   90.00
_cell.angle_gamma   90.00
#
_symmetry.space_group_name_H-M   'P 1'
#
loop_
_entity.id
_entity.type
_entity.pdbx_description
1 polymer ?
#
loop_
_entity_poly.entity_id
_entity_poly.type
_entity_poly.pdbx_seq_one_letter_code
_entity_poly.pdbx_strand_id
1 'polypeptide(L)'
;MVVKLAPKKVANIVELCKNLLVKCFVTIREFAQLIGKLVASEHGVLYVPVFYKTLEIQKDVELKLNKGNFEARIILSNESKQCINWWIENIHHSFKPIVFKPPDRKFESDSSMLGYGALDVTNNLTLSGVWSLSEQRTNKLRFNNTQLFLSFQKPYKPVKKGTIAKLIKQVLILAGIDMTIFTPHSTRGAATSYVSGRIPIATILRTAGWRKDSVFRKFYQRPITNDSSFSKEILLAKGK
;
A
#
# COMPACT_ATOMS: atom_id res chain seq x y z
N MET A 1 22.53 15.95 -0.57
CA MET A 1 21.53 16.66 0.27
C MET A 1 20.61 15.62 0.91
N VAL A 2 20.32 15.74 2.21
CA VAL A 2 19.50 14.79 2.98
C VAL A 2 18.38 15.51 3.72
N VAL A 3 17.25 14.84 3.93
CA VAL A 3 16.14 15.30 4.76
C VAL A 3 16.18 14.57 6.09
N LYS A 4 16.06 15.32 7.19
CA LYS A 4 15.96 14.79 8.55
C LYS A 4 14.67 15.25 9.20
N LEU A 5 14.18 14.50 10.17
CA LEU A 5 13.08 14.94 11.01
C LEU A 5 13.54 16.05 11.96
N ALA A 6 12.64 16.97 12.28
CA ALA A 6 12.90 17.97 13.32
C ALA A 6 13.10 17.29 14.70
N PRO A 7 14.05 17.73 15.54
CA PRO A 7 14.35 17.10 16.83
C PRO A 7 13.13 16.93 17.73
N LYS A 8 12.25 17.94 17.77
CA LYS A 8 10.98 17.89 18.51
C LYS A 8 10.05 16.76 18.04
N LYS A 9 10.02 16.49 16.74
CA LYS A 9 9.21 15.41 16.15
C LYS A 9 9.82 14.04 16.46
N VAL A 10 11.15 13.93 16.44
CA VAL A 10 11.87 12.73 16.84
C VAL A 10 11.58 12.39 18.30
N ALA A 11 11.74 13.36 19.22
CA ALA A 11 11.46 13.17 20.65
C ALA A 11 10.00 12.71 20.89
N ASN A 12 9.03 13.32 20.22
CA ASN A 12 7.62 12.93 20.34
C ASN A 12 7.37 11.47 19.91
N ILE A 13 8.01 11.00 18.83
CA ILE A 13 7.84 9.62 18.37
C ILE A 13 8.46 8.64 19.35
N VAL A 14 9.67 8.93 19.83
CA VAL A 14 10.37 8.10 20.82
C VAL A 14 9.58 7.96 22.11
N GLU A 15 9.02 9.06 22.61
CA GLU A 15 8.18 9.08 23.80
C GLU A 15 6.96 8.18 23.63
N LEU A 16 6.27 8.26 22.48
CA LEU A 16 5.10 7.41 22.21
C LEU A 16 5.46 5.94 22.09
N CYS A 17 6.57 5.62 21.42
CA CYS A 17 7.06 4.25 21.31
C CYS A 17 7.33 3.67 22.71
N LYS A 18 8.05 4.41 23.56
CA LYS A 18 8.33 4.00 24.95
C LYS A 18 7.05 3.83 25.76
N ASN A 19 6.12 4.78 25.67
CA ASN A 19 4.83 4.71 26.37
C ASN A 19 3.98 3.50 25.93
N LEU A 20 4.04 3.11 24.66
CA LEU A 20 3.34 1.93 24.15
C LEU A 20 3.97 0.61 24.62
N LEU A 21 5.30 0.55 24.75
CA LEU A 21 6.01 -0.66 25.19
C LEU A 21 5.84 -0.96 26.69
N VAL A 22 5.63 0.07 27.52
CA VAL A 22 5.42 -0.09 28.96
C VAL A 22 4.03 -0.65 29.29
N LYS A 23 3.06 -0.50 28.38
CA LYS A 23 1.68 -0.95 28.60
C LYS A 23 1.55 -2.46 28.37
N CYS A 24 0.92 -3.16 29.31
CA CYS A 24 0.53 -4.57 29.11
C CYS A 24 -0.50 -4.75 27.98
N PHE A 25 -1.41 -3.79 27.83
CA PHE A 25 -2.44 -3.77 26.81
C PHE A 25 -2.55 -2.38 26.21
N VAL A 26 -2.76 -2.31 24.91
CA VAL A 26 -2.98 -1.06 24.18
C VAL A 26 -4.25 -1.13 23.36
N THR A 27 -4.92 -0.01 23.19
CA THR A 27 -6.09 0.03 22.30
C THR A 27 -5.65 0.02 20.84
N ILE A 28 -6.48 -0.56 19.96
CA ILE A 28 -6.23 -0.50 18.51
C ILE A 28 -6.15 0.97 18.05
N ARG A 29 -6.90 1.89 18.69
CA ARG A 29 -6.82 3.33 18.45
C ARG A 29 -5.44 3.90 18.74
N GLU A 30 -4.89 3.66 19.93
CA GLU A 30 -3.53 4.12 20.29
C GLU A 30 -2.48 3.55 19.34
N PHE A 31 -2.62 2.27 18.98
CA PHE A 31 -1.72 1.61 18.05
C PHE A 31 -1.79 2.24 16.64
N ALA A 32 -3.00 2.52 16.15
CA ALA A 32 -3.22 3.21 14.88
C ALA A 32 -2.65 4.65 14.89
N GLN A 33 -2.77 5.36 16.01
CA GLN A 33 -2.20 6.70 16.17
C GLN A 33 -0.67 6.70 16.10
N LEU A 34 -0.02 5.70 16.70
CA LEU A 34 1.42 5.52 16.56
C LEU A 34 1.77 5.29 15.08
N ILE A 35 1.15 4.29 14.44
CA ILE A 35 1.38 3.96 13.02
C ILE A 35 1.24 5.20 12.14
N GLY A 36 0.19 6.00 12.32
CA GLY A 36 -0.01 7.23 11.55
C GLY A 36 1.12 8.26 11.74
N LYS A 37 1.70 8.37 12.95
CA LYS A 37 2.86 9.24 13.20
C LYS A 37 4.14 8.69 12.58
N LEU A 38 4.31 7.37 12.54
CA LEU A 38 5.44 6.70 11.88
C LEU A 38 5.38 6.90 10.36
N VAL A 39 4.22 6.68 9.74
CA VAL A 39 3.98 6.91 8.30
C VAL A 39 4.22 8.38 7.95
N ALA A 40 3.74 9.33 8.75
CA ALA A 40 3.98 10.76 8.55
C ALA A 40 5.46 11.19 8.70
N SER A 41 6.35 10.25 9.04
CA SER A 41 7.79 10.48 9.20
C SER A 41 8.61 9.88 8.05
N GLU A 42 7.97 9.26 7.06
CA GLU A 42 8.58 8.62 5.89
C GLU A 42 9.48 9.55 5.05
N HIS A 43 9.22 10.87 5.06
CA HIS A 43 10.03 11.83 4.31
C HIS A 43 11.41 12.08 4.94
N GLY A 44 11.58 11.80 6.23
CA GLY A 44 12.82 12.07 6.98
C GLY A 44 13.55 10.82 7.44
N VAL A 45 13.04 9.63 7.13
CA VAL A 45 13.60 8.35 7.58
C VAL A 45 13.48 7.37 6.42
N LEU A 46 14.60 6.79 5.98
CA LEU A 46 14.66 5.99 4.75
C LEU A 46 13.88 4.66 4.86
N TYR A 47 14.05 3.93 5.96
CA TYR A 47 13.59 2.54 6.11
C TYR A 47 12.19 2.39 6.75
N VAL A 48 11.44 3.49 6.85
CA VAL A 48 10.10 3.56 7.48
C VAL A 48 9.14 2.48 6.99
N PRO A 49 8.99 2.22 5.66
CA PRO A 49 8.03 1.25 5.15
C PRO A 49 8.24 -0.18 5.63
N VAL A 50 9.46 -0.57 6.01
CA VAL A 50 9.74 -1.91 6.53
C VAL A 50 9.10 -2.08 7.90
N PHE A 51 9.25 -1.08 8.77
CA PHE A 51 8.88 -1.21 10.18
C PHE A 51 7.43 -0.89 10.47
N TYR A 52 6.80 0.08 9.79
CA TYR A 52 5.37 0.35 10.05
C TYR A 52 4.43 -0.64 9.37
N LYS A 53 4.83 -1.31 8.27
CA LYS A 53 3.97 -2.29 7.58
C LYS A 53 3.68 -3.51 8.47
N THR A 54 4.66 -3.98 9.22
CA THR A 54 4.45 -5.04 10.22
C THR A 54 3.41 -4.65 11.26
N LEU A 55 3.47 -3.39 11.73
CA LEU A 55 2.50 -2.85 12.67
C LEU A 55 1.10 -2.70 12.04
N GLU A 56 1.01 -2.25 10.78
CA GLU A 56 -0.25 -2.18 10.02
C GLU A 56 -0.89 -3.55 9.87
N ILE A 57 -0.11 -4.58 9.55
CA ILE A 57 -0.59 -5.97 9.46
C ILE A 57 -1.22 -6.41 10.78
N GLN A 58 -0.52 -6.24 11.91
CA GLN A 58 -1.09 -6.61 13.21
C GLN A 58 -2.38 -5.80 13.49
N LYS A 59 -2.36 -4.49 13.28
CA LYS A 59 -3.53 -3.62 13.49
C LYS A 59 -4.73 -4.09 12.67
N ASP A 60 -4.53 -4.46 11.40
CA ASP A 60 -5.60 -4.90 10.50
C ASP A 60 -6.17 -6.26 10.92
N VAL A 61 -5.32 -7.19 11.36
CA VAL A 61 -5.75 -8.49 11.89
C VAL A 61 -6.61 -8.30 13.15
N GLU A 62 -6.10 -7.53 14.12
CA GLU A 62 -6.81 -7.28 15.38
C GLU A 62 -8.13 -6.54 15.16
N LEU A 63 -8.16 -5.57 14.24
CA LEU A 63 -9.37 -4.82 13.94
C LEU A 63 -10.44 -5.71 13.29
N LYS A 64 -10.04 -6.67 12.44
CA LYS A 64 -10.97 -7.66 11.87
C LYS A 64 -11.52 -8.59 12.94
N LEU A 65 -10.68 -9.10 13.85
CA LEU A 65 -11.11 -9.97 14.96
C LEU A 65 -12.10 -9.25 15.89
N ASN A 66 -11.86 -7.96 16.13
CA ASN A 66 -12.71 -7.12 16.98
C ASN A 66 -13.86 -6.42 16.24
N LYS A 67 -14.23 -6.89 15.04
CA LYS A 67 -15.36 -6.37 14.25
C LYS A 67 -15.34 -4.84 14.04
N GLY A 68 -14.15 -4.26 13.88
CA GLY A 68 -13.97 -2.83 13.68
C GLY A 68 -13.94 -1.98 14.97
N ASN A 69 -13.95 -2.59 16.17
CA ASN A 69 -13.89 -1.86 17.43
C ASN A 69 -12.46 -1.34 17.70
N PHE A 70 -12.25 -0.04 17.53
CA PHE A 70 -10.97 0.62 17.82
C PHE A 70 -10.63 0.74 19.32
N GLU A 71 -11.61 0.57 20.20
CA GLU A 71 -11.40 0.58 21.67
C GLU A 71 -11.02 -0.80 22.21
N ALA A 72 -11.01 -1.83 21.35
CA ALA A 72 -10.55 -3.15 21.73
C ALA A 72 -9.10 -3.10 22.21
N ARG A 73 -8.82 -3.83 23.30
CA ARG A 73 -7.49 -3.95 23.90
C ARG A 73 -6.76 -5.12 23.28
N ILE A 74 -5.53 -4.86 22.83
CA ILE A 74 -4.66 -5.83 22.16
C ILE A 74 -3.32 -5.92 22.88
N ILE A 75 -2.66 -7.06 22.72
CA ILE A 75 -1.28 -7.27 23.16
C ILE A 75 -0.37 -7.12 21.94
N LEU A 76 0.70 -6.35 22.07
CA LEU A 76 1.68 -6.21 21.00
C LEU A 76 2.43 -7.52 20.77
N SER A 77 2.51 -7.98 19.52
CA SER A 77 3.29 -9.16 19.17
C SER A 77 4.79 -8.89 19.37
N ASN A 78 5.59 -9.95 19.41
CA ASN A 78 7.04 -9.81 19.56
C ASN A 78 7.65 -9.02 18.38
N GLU A 79 7.17 -9.27 17.16
CA GLU A 79 7.58 -8.58 15.93
C GLU A 79 7.24 -7.09 16.01
N SER A 80 6.05 -6.76 16.51
CA SER A 80 5.65 -5.35 16.69
C SER A 80 6.49 -4.65 17.74
N LYS A 81 6.82 -5.32 18.86
CA LYS A 81 7.73 -4.77 19.87
C LYS A 81 9.12 -4.53 19.30
N GLN A 82 9.66 -5.46 18.52
CA GLN A 82 10.94 -5.30 17.83
C GLN A 82 10.92 -4.11 16.86
N CYS A 83 9.85 -3.96 16.08
CA CYS A 83 9.70 -2.81 15.18
C CYS A 83 9.69 -1.48 15.97
N ILE A 84 8.97 -1.43 17.09
CA ILE A 84 8.91 -0.22 17.95
C ILE A 84 10.27 0.08 18.59
N ASN A 85 11.01 -0.94 19.04
CA ASN A 85 12.37 -0.78 19.57
C ASN A 85 13.34 -0.27 18.50
N TRP A 86 13.28 -0.81 17.29
CA TRP A 86 14.08 -0.31 16.17
C TRP A 86 13.85 1.19 15.95
N TRP A 87 12.58 1.64 16.03
CA TRP A 87 12.27 3.06 15.94
C TRP A 87 12.90 3.90 17.04
N ILE A 88 12.92 3.43 18.29
CA ILE A 88 13.55 4.14 19.41
C ILE A 88 15.05 4.32 19.18
N GLU A 89 15.73 3.26 18.72
CA GLU A 89 17.18 3.25 18.54
C GLU A 89 17.63 4.05 17.30
N ASN A 90 16.87 3.98 16.21
CA ASN A 90 17.37 4.41 14.89
C ASN A 90 16.84 5.78 14.45
N ILE A 91 15.73 6.28 15.00
CA ILE A 91 15.09 7.50 14.49
C ILE A 91 15.95 8.76 14.64
N HIS A 92 16.80 8.83 15.67
CA HIS A 92 17.68 9.98 15.93
C HIS A 92 18.75 10.15 14.85
N HIS A 93 19.25 9.04 14.33
CA HIS A 93 20.31 9.01 13.32
C HIS A 93 19.75 8.88 11.90
N SER A 94 18.44 8.71 11.77
CA SER A 94 17.78 8.49 10.50
C SER A 94 17.74 9.75 9.63
N PHE A 95 17.89 9.53 8.33
CA PHE A 95 17.75 10.55 7.30
C PHE A 95 17.24 9.90 6.01
N LYS A 96 16.76 10.71 5.07
CA LYS A 96 16.41 10.30 3.72
C LYS A 96 17.19 11.12 2.70
N PRO A 97 18.02 10.51 1.84
CA PRO A 97 18.67 11.22 0.75
C PRO A 97 17.63 11.81 -0.21
N ILE A 98 17.83 13.06 -0.65
CA ILE A 98 17.01 13.66 -1.72
C ILE A 98 17.38 13.06 -3.08
N VAL A 99 18.67 12.81 -3.26
CA VAL A 99 19.22 12.13 -4.42
C VAL A 99 19.86 10.85 -3.91
N PHE A 100 19.37 9.71 -4.39
CA PHE A 100 20.02 8.43 -4.16
C PHE A 100 21.25 8.35 -5.05
N LYS A 101 22.39 7.98 -4.47
CA LYS A 101 23.52 7.54 -5.28
C LYS A 101 23.09 6.30 -6.07
N PRO A 102 23.64 6.07 -7.27
CA PRO A 102 23.49 4.77 -7.91
C PRO A 102 23.93 3.68 -6.92
N PRO A 103 23.21 2.56 -6.84
CA PRO A 103 23.54 1.50 -5.90
C PRO A 103 24.91 0.90 -6.23
N ASP A 104 25.70 0.56 -5.21
CA ASP A 104 27.01 -0.09 -5.40
C ASP A 104 26.88 -1.47 -6.05
N ARG A 105 25.73 -2.12 -5.83
CA ARG A 105 25.34 -3.35 -6.51
C ARG A 105 23.90 -3.29 -6.96
N LYS A 106 23.65 -3.70 -8.20
CA LYS A 106 22.30 -3.81 -8.75
C LYS A 106 21.95 -5.27 -8.95
N PHE A 107 20.98 -5.75 -8.18
CA PHE A 107 20.40 -7.05 -8.39
C PHE A 107 19.11 -6.87 -9.19
N GLU A 108 19.07 -7.51 -10.35
CA GLU A 108 17.86 -7.63 -11.15
C GLU A 108 17.34 -9.04 -10.96
N SER A 109 16.20 -9.16 -10.30
CA SER A 109 15.41 -10.38 -10.39
C SER A 109 14.39 -10.11 -11.48
N ASP A 110 14.48 -10.84 -12.58
CA ASP A 110 13.34 -10.90 -13.47
C ASP A 110 12.21 -11.57 -12.70
N SER A 111 10.99 -11.04 -12.84
CA SER A 111 9.79 -11.84 -12.56
C SER A 111 9.67 -12.89 -13.67
N SER A 112 10.72 -13.70 -13.81
CA SER A 112 10.79 -14.83 -14.68
C SER A 112 10.01 -15.94 -14.04
N MET A 113 9.81 -16.89 -14.89
CA MET A 113 8.65 -17.71 -14.96
C MET A 113 9.12 -19.11 -15.40
N LEU A 114 10.44 -19.34 -15.31
CA LEU A 114 11.18 -20.59 -15.43
C LEU A 114 11.90 -20.98 -14.11
N GLY A 115 11.94 -20.07 -13.12
CA GLY A 115 12.47 -20.25 -11.76
C GLY A 115 12.65 -18.89 -11.05
N TYR A 116 12.97 -18.88 -9.75
CA TYR A 116 13.45 -17.65 -9.09
C TYR A 116 14.92 -17.46 -9.43
N GLY A 117 15.21 -16.37 -10.15
CA GLY A 117 16.55 -15.97 -10.56
C GLY A 117 16.87 -14.57 -10.04
N ALA A 118 18.08 -14.33 -9.53
CA ALA A 118 18.60 -12.99 -9.32
C ALA A 118 19.92 -12.86 -10.08
N LEU A 119 20.00 -11.88 -10.97
CA LEU A 119 21.22 -11.47 -11.64
C LEU A 119 21.86 -10.33 -10.83
N ASP A 120 23.07 -10.52 -10.32
CA ASP A 120 23.92 -9.39 -9.92
C ASP A 120 24.45 -8.74 -11.20
N VAL A 121 23.82 -7.65 -11.63
CA VAL A 121 24.18 -6.91 -12.86
C VAL A 121 25.61 -6.35 -12.76
N THR A 122 26.08 -6.12 -11.54
CA THR A 122 27.40 -5.53 -11.25
C THR A 122 28.53 -6.52 -11.49
N ASN A 123 28.31 -7.80 -11.15
CA ASN A 123 29.29 -8.87 -11.24
C ASN A 123 28.95 -9.93 -12.30
N ASN A 124 27.85 -9.75 -13.01
CA ASN A 124 27.30 -10.69 -13.98
C ASN A 124 27.11 -12.13 -13.42
N LEU A 125 26.64 -12.23 -12.16
CA LEU A 125 26.44 -13.50 -11.46
C LEU A 125 24.95 -13.86 -11.40
N THR A 126 24.62 -15.11 -11.74
CA THR A 126 23.24 -15.62 -11.74
C THR A 126 23.00 -16.54 -10.54
N LEU A 127 21.99 -16.23 -9.73
CA LEU A 127 21.52 -17.06 -8.61
C LEU A 127 20.18 -17.68 -8.99
N SER A 128 20.00 -19.01 -8.98
CA SER A 128 18.72 -19.68 -9.33
C SER A 128 18.30 -20.78 -8.33
N GLY A 129 16.99 -20.99 -8.12
CA GLY A 129 16.41 -22.01 -7.22
C GLY A 129 15.23 -22.81 -7.82
N VAL A 130 14.81 -23.92 -7.16
CA VAL A 130 13.83 -24.92 -7.66
C VAL A 130 12.37 -24.61 -7.24
N TRP A 131 11.41 -24.88 -8.15
CA TRP A 131 9.95 -24.73 -7.95
C TRP A 131 9.35 -25.63 -6.85
N SER A 132 8.25 -25.18 -6.23
CA SER A 132 7.50 -26.00 -5.26
C SER A 132 6.66 -27.12 -5.92
N LEU A 133 6.32 -28.17 -5.16
CA LEU A 133 5.57 -29.36 -5.63
C LEU A 133 4.20 -29.04 -6.27
N SER A 134 3.50 -28.01 -5.80
CA SER A 134 2.20 -27.59 -6.35
C SER A 134 2.36 -26.91 -7.72
N GLU A 135 3.43 -26.15 -7.91
CA GLU A 135 3.73 -25.43 -9.16
C GLU A 135 4.18 -26.39 -10.28
N GLN A 136 4.93 -27.44 -9.92
CA GLN A 136 5.38 -28.49 -10.85
C GLN A 136 4.24 -29.22 -11.58
N ARG A 137 3.05 -29.34 -10.96
CA ARG A 137 1.89 -30.03 -11.56
C ARG A 137 1.43 -29.41 -12.88
N THR A 138 1.58 -28.09 -13.02
CA THR A 138 1.18 -27.35 -14.22
C THR A 138 2.33 -27.16 -15.22
N ASN A 139 3.56 -27.59 -14.87
CA ASN A 139 4.76 -27.38 -15.68
C ASN A 139 4.64 -28.01 -17.08
N LYS A 140 4.07 -29.21 -17.17
CA LYS A 140 3.85 -29.90 -18.46
C LYS A 140 2.94 -29.14 -19.42
N LEU A 141 2.04 -28.29 -18.90
CA LEU A 141 1.11 -27.49 -19.70
C LEU A 141 1.74 -26.18 -20.17
N ARG A 142 2.89 -25.81 -19.61
CA ARG A 142 3.57 -24.53 -19.84
C ARG A 142 4.45 -24.55 -21.08
N PHE A 143 4.89 -25.71 -21.55
CA PHE A 143 5.79 -25.85 -22.72
C PHE A 143 6.89 -24.76 -22.69
N ASN A 144 6.95 -23.87 -23.69
CA ASN A 144 7.93 -22.77 -23.77
C ASN A 144 7.48 -21.47 -23.07
N ASN A 145 6.30 -21.47 -22.46
CA ASN A 145 5.73 -20.28 -21.84
C ASN A 145 5.93 -20.28 -20.36
N THR A 146 6.20 -19.09 -19.87
CA THR A 146 6.67 -18.94 -18.52
C THR A 146 5.48 -18.49 -17.62
N GLN A 147 4.43 -17.82 -18.14
CA GLN A 147 3.45 -17.12 -17.29
C GLN A 147 2.62 -17.96 -16.33
N LEU A 148 2.65 -17.59 -15.04
CA LEU A 148 1.97 -18.27 -13.93
C LEU A 148 0.48 -18.57 -14.22
N PHE A 149 -0.26 -17.61 -14.79
CA PHE A 149 -1.66 -17.82 -15.14
C PHE A 149 -1.81 -18.47 -16.52
N LEU A 150 -2.46 -19.64 -16.57
CA LEU A 150 -2.81 -20.35 -17.80
C LEU A 150 -4.29 -20.21 -18.10
N SER A 151 -4.64 -20.11 -19.38
CA SER A 151 -6.03 -20.09 -19.82
C SER A 151 -6.66 -21.45 -19.56
N PHE A 152 -7.93 -21.48 -19.16
CA PHE A 152 -8.65 -22.74 -18.98
C PHE A 152 -8.98 -23.45 -20.31
N GLN A 153 -9.06 -22.71 -21.42
CA GLN A 153 -9.34 -23.29 -22.74
C GLN A 153 -8.08 -23.87 -23.40
N LYS A 154 -8.22 -25.05 -24.01
CA LYS A 154 -7.18 -25.65 -24.87
C LYS A 154 -6.91 -24.73 -26.07
N PRO A 155 -5.64 -24.49 -26.45
CA PRO A 155 -4.42 -25.11 -25.92
C PRO A 155 -3.77 -24.28 -24.78
N TYR A 156 -4.33 -24.34 -23.57
CA TYR A 156 -3.86 -23.80 -22.27
C TYR A 156 -2.80 -22.68 -22.34
N LYS A 157 -3.09 -21.63 -23.11
CA LYS A 157 -2.13 -20.57 -23.42
C LYS A 157 -1.95 -19.66 -22.21
N PRO A 158 -0.82 -18.97 -22.09
CA PRO A 158 -0.63 -17.97 -21.04
C PRO A 158 -1.67 -16.85 -21.08
N VAL A 159 -2.14 -16.45 -19.90
CA VAL A 159 -3.12 -15.38 -19.74
C VAL A 159 -2.43 -14.02 -19.82
N LYS A 160 -2.75 -13.25 -20.86
CA LYS A 160 -2.23 -11.88 -21.03
C LYS A 160 -2.80 -10.93 -19.96
N LYS A 161 -2.06 -9.85 -19.66
CA LYS A 161 -2.48 -8.76 -18.74
C LYS A 161 -3.90 -8.27 -19.00
N GLY A 162 -4.27 -8.10 -20.28
CA GLY A 162 -5.62 -7.66 -20.67
C GLY A 162 -6.73 -8.65 -20.29
N THR A 163 -6.45 -9.95 -20.25
CA THR A 163 -7.42 -10.98 -19.86
C THR A 163 -7.67 -10.95 -18.35
N ILE A 164 -6.62 -10.78 -17.55
CA ILE A 164 -6.73 -10.61 -16.09
C ILE A 164 -7.54 -9.33 -15.77
N ALA A 165 -7.24 -8.23 -16.47
CA ALA A 165 -7.98 -6.98 -16.30
C ALA A 165 -9.47 -7.16 -16.63
N LYS A 166 -9.82 -7.86 -17.72
CA LYS A 166 -11.21 -8.17 -18.08
C LYS A 166 -11.90 -9.07 -17.04
N LEU A 167 -11.21 -10.07 -16.51
CA LEU A 167 -11.72 -10.94 -15.44
C LEU A 167 -12.09 -10.12 -14.19
N ILE A 168 -11.19 -9.23 -13.75
CA ILE A 168 -11.44 -8.35 -12.59
C ILE A 168 -12.67 -7.46 -12.85
N LYS A 169 -12.78 -6.86 -14.04
CA LYS A 169 -13.96 -6.06 -14.41
C LYS A 169 -15.25 -6.88 -14.36
N GLN A 170 -15.22 -8.11 -14.87
CA GLN A 170 -16.39 -8.98 -14.89
C GLN A 170 -16.83 -9.36 -13.47
N VAL A 171 -15.89 -9.67 -12.58
CA VAL A 171 -16.18 -9.95 -11.16
C VAL A 171 -16.82 -8.74 -10.48
N LEU A 172 -16.36 -7.51 -10.78
CA LEU A 172 -16.95 -6.29 -10.23
C LEU A 172 -18.37 -6.04 -10.77
N ILE A 173 -18.63 -6.29 -12.05
CA ILE A 173 -19.98 -6.21 -12.65
C ILE A 173 -20.93 -7.22 -12.00
N LEU A 174 -20.48 -8.46 -11.82
CA LEU A 174 -21.26 -9.52 -11.17
C LEU A 174 -21.53 -9.19 -9.69
N ALA A 175 -20.64 -8.45 -9.04
CA ALA A 175 -20.84 -7.92 -7.69
C ALA A 175 -21.78 -6.69 -7.65
N GLY A 176 -22.37 -6.29 -8.79
CA GLY A 176 -23.31 -5.17 -8.89
C GLY A 176 -22.66 -3.79 -8.94
N ILE A 177 -21.36 -3.69 -9.25
CA ILE A 177 -20.63 -2.43 -9.30
C ILE A 177 -20.71 -1.84 -10.73
N ASP A 178 -21.21 -0.60 -10.84
CA ASP A 178 -21.24 0.12 -12.11
C ASP A 178 -19.83 0.56 -12.53
N MET A 179 -19.26 -0.18 -13.48
CA MET A 179 -17.92 0.04 -14.00
C MET A 179 -17.78 1.25 -14.93
N THR A 180 -18.88 1.92 -15.32
CA THR A 180 -18.83 3.18 -16.08
C THR A 180 -18.41 4.36 -15.20
N ILE A 181 -18.68 4.26 -13.89
CA ILE A 181 -18.35 5.25 -12.87
C ILE A 181 -17.16 4.77 -12.02
N PHE A 182 -17.11 3.48 -11.69
CA PHE A 182 -16.13 2.92 -10.76
C PHE A 182 -15.12 2.00 -11.48
N THR A 183 -13.98 2.55 -11.90
CA THR A 183 -12.85 1.75 -12.40
C THR A 183 -12.10 1.07 -11.25
N PRO A 184 -11.27 0.03 -11.49
CA PRO A 184 -10.52 -0.68 -10.44
C PRO A 184 -9.62 0.19 -9.55
N HIS A 185 -9.33 1.43 -9.96
CA HIS A 185 -8.53 2.41 -9.21
C HIS A 185 -9.37 3.53 -8.56
N SER A 186 -10.68 3.55 -8.75
CA SER A 186 -11.58 4.65 -8.37
C SER A 186 -12.21 4.51 -6.98
N THR A 187 -12.13 3.32 -6.37
CA THR A 187 -12.83 2.96 -5.12
C THR A 187 -12.53 3.91 -3.97
N ARG A 188 -11.28 4.40 -3.90
CA ARG A 188 -10.82 5.23 -2.80
C ARG A 188 -11.19 6.71 -2.93
N GLY A 189 -11.34 7.24 -4.15
CA GLY A 189 -11.74 8.63 -4.39
C GLY A 189 -13.26 8.80 -4.52
N ALA A 190 -13.94 7.81 -5.10
CA ALA A 190 -15.36 7.88 -5.37
C ALA A 190 -16.22 7.65 -4.11
N ALA A 191 -15.84 6.70 -3.24
CA ALA A 191 -16.52 6.48 -1.96
C ALA A 191 -16.43 7.71 -1.05
N THR A 192 -15.27 8.37 -1.01
CA THR A 192 -15.03 9.56 -0.19
C THR A 192 -15.71 10.80 -0.76
N SER A 193 -15.85 10.88 -2.08
CA SER A 193 -16.61 11.96 -2.75
C SER A 193 -18.11 11.83 -2.56
N TYR A 194 -18.68 10.62 -2.64
CA TYR A 194 -20.13 10.39 -2.48
C TYR A 194 -20.67 10.78 -1.09
N VAL A 195 -19.84 10.58 -0.06
CA VAL A 195 -20.18 10.96 1.32
C VAL A 195 -19.95 12.46 1.55
N SER A 196 -19.15 13.11 0.68
CA SER A 196 -18.89 14.55 0.70
C SER A 196 -20.17 15.33 0.39
N GLY A 197 -20.70 16.02 1.40
CA GLY A 197 -21.95 16.77 1.31
C GLY A 197 -23.15 16.12 2.00
N ARG A 198 -23.05 14.84 2.41
CA ARG A 198 -24.09 14.13 3.18
C ARG A 198 -23.75 13.99 4.66
N ILE A 199 -22.46 14.03 4.98
CA ILE A 199 -21.95 13.94 6.34
C ILE A 199 -21.00 15.12 6.57
N PRO A 200 -20.98 15.74 7.77
CA PRO A 200 -20.05 16.80 8.09
C PRO A 200 -18.61 16.41 7.75
N ILE A 201 -17.89 17.33 7.12
CA ILE A 201 -16.50 17.11 6.67
C ILE A 201 -15.58 16.68 7.83
N ALA A 202 -15.82 17.21 9.03
CA ALA A 202 -15.09 16.83 10.24
C ALA A 202 -15.23 15.34 10.57
N THR A 203 -16.41 14.74 10.34
CA THR A 203 -16.63 13.31 10.53
C THR A 203 -15.90 12.51 9.45
N ILE A 204 -15.92 12.94 8.19
CA ILE A 204 -15.18 12.28 7.09
C ILE A 204 -13.68 12.29 7.37
N LEU A 205 -13.14 13.45 7.75
CA LEU A 205 -11.73 13.62 8.12
C LEU A 205 -11.36 12.75 9.33
N ARG A 206 -12.22 12.71 10.35
CA ARG A 206 -12.03 11.86 11.55
C ARG A 206 -12.04 10.37 11.20
N THR A 207 -12.98 9.92 10.37
CA THR A 207 -13.14 8.49 10.02
C THR A 207 -12.06 8.02 9.04
N ALA A 208 -11.66 8.87 8.09
CA ALA A 208 -10.60 8.57 7.12
C ALA A 208 -9.18 8.89 7.63
N GLY A 209 -9.05 9.45 8.84
CA GLY A 209 -7.76 9.75 9.48
C GLY A 209 -7.01 10.94 8.88
N TRP A 210 -7.72 11.87 8.22
CA TRP A 210 -7.12 13.05 7.60
C TRP A 210 -7.08 14.25 8.56
N ARG A 211 -5.92 14.90 8.67
CA ARG A 211 -5.73 16.08 9.53
C ARG A 211 -6.20 17.39 8.93
N LYS A 212 -6.24 17.48 7.59
CA LYS A 212 -6.54 18.72 6.87
C LYS A 212 -7.54 18.43 5.77
N ASP A 213 -8.58 19.26 5.74
CA ASP A 213 -9.58 19.32 4.68
C ASP A 213 -8.96 19.54 3.30
N SER A 214 -7.86 20.29 3.20
CA SER A 214 -7.18 20.53 1.92
C SER A 214 -6.60 19.27 1.27
N VAL A 215 -6.18 18.28 2.07
CA VAL A 215 -5.68 16.99 1.56
C VAL A 215 -6.83 16.18 0.97
N PHE A 216 -7.95 16.16 1.68
CA PHE A 216 -9.19 15.56 1.19
C PHE A 216 -9.64 16.23 -0.12
N ARG A 217 -9.79 17.56 -0.13
CA ARG A 217 -10.24 18.33 -1.30
C ARG A 217 -9.36 18.15 -2.52
N LYS A 218 -8.04 18.13 -2.33
CA LYS A 218 -7.07 18.06 -3.44
C LYS A 218 -6.97 16.68 -4.07
N PHE A 219 -6.99 15.62 -3.26
CA PHE A 219 -6.64 14.27 -3.72
C PHE A 219 -7.82 13.30 -3.77
N TYR A 220 -8.88 13.56 -3.00
CA TYR A 220 -9.96 12.58 -2.75
C TYR A 220 -11.37 13.10 -3.02
N GLN A 221 -11.59 14.42 -3.00
CA GLN A 221 -12.86 15.04 -3.42
C GLN A 221 -12.83 15.25 -4.93
N ARG A 222 -13.60 14.43 -5.65
CA ARG A 222 -13.85 14.57 -7.08
C ARG A 222 -15.25 15.17 -7.26
N PRO A 223 -15.43 16.11 -8.20
CA PRO A 223 -16.74 16.67 -8.49
C PRO A 223 -17.68 15.55 -8.95
N ILE A 224 -18.84 15.45 -8.30
CA ILE A 224 -19.91 14.53 -8.72
C ILE A 224 -20.75 15.32 -9.72
N THR A 225 -20.44 15.18 -11.00
CA THR A 225 -21.20 15.81 -12.08
C THR A 225 -22.39 14.95 -12.45
N ASN A 226 -23.60 15.51 -12.39
CA ASN A 226 -24.82 14.84 -12.84
C ASN A 226 -25.25 15.20 -14.28
N ASP A 227 -24.45 15.95 -15.05
CA ASP A 227 -24.85 16.39 -16.39
C ASP A 227 -23.84 16.06 -17.50
N SER A 228 -24.38 15.46 -18.57
CA SER A 228 -23.75 14.97 -19.80
C SER A 228 -23.22 16.05 -20.76
N SER A 229 -23.02 17.28 -20.26
CA SER A 229 -22.70 18.47 -21.05
C SER A 229 -21.21 18.85 -21.02
N PHE A 230 -20.53 18.67 -19.88
CA PHE A 230 -19.19 19.20 -19.64
C PHE A 230 -18.09 18.60 -20.54
N SER A 231 -18.25 17.34 -20.94
CA SER A 231 -17.30 16.65 -21.83
C SER A 231 -17.31 17.18 -23.27
N LYS A 232 -18.37 17.87 -23.70
CA LYS A 232 -18.45 18.46 -25.06
C LYS A 232 -17.67 19.77 -25.19
N GLU A 233 -17.59 20.59 -24.15
CA GLU A 233 -16.86 21.87 -24.23
C GLU A 233 -15.33 21.71 -24.23
N ILE A 234 -14.80 20.63 -23.63
CA ILE A 234 -13.36 20.32 -23.63
C ILE A 234 -12.80 20.11 -25.06
N LEU A 235 -13.64 19.70 -26.02
CA LEU A 235 -13.26 19.55 -27.44
C LEU A 235 -13.23 20.87 -28.22
N LEU A 236 -13.83 21.95 -27.71
CA LEU A 236 -13.90 23.25 -28.37
C LEU A 236 -12.74 24.18 -27.98
N ALA A 237 -12.05 23.93 -26.87
CA ALA A 237 -10.91 24.74 -26.43
C ALA A 237 -9.57 24.21 -26.99
N LYS A 238 -9.35 24.41 -28.30
CA LYS A 238 -8.02 24.34 -28.94
C LYS A 238 -7.53 25.78 -29.21
N GLY A 239 -6.29 26.10 -28.85
CA GLY A 239 -5.53 27.21 -29.43
C GLY A 239 -5.33 28.45 -28.55
N LYS A 240 -4.17 28.52 -27.89
CA LYS A 240 -3.20 29.61 -27.98
C LYS A 240 -1.84 29.10 -27.53
#